data_AF-A0A173WDZ3-F1
#
_entry.id   AF-A0A173WDZ3-F1
#
_cell.length_a   1.000
_cell.length_b   1.000
_cell.length_c   1.000
_cell.angle_alpha   90.00
_cell.angle_beta   90.00
_cell.angle_gamma   90.00
#
_symmetry.space_group_name_H-M   'P 1'
#
loop_
_entity.id
_entity.type
_entity.pdbx_description
1 polymer ?
#
loop_
_entity_poly.entity_id
_entity_poly.type
_entity_poly.pdbx_seq_one_letter_code
_entity_poly.pdbx_strand_id
1 'polypeptide(L)'
;MDKIKIIKKNDEYSSEYQIGDTFKIEGTWYGGVHIIGKTGAPVSLDKDEYIYLDADPENKIDSSSVISHPESSASTQTSTVIPEAQPASTLSANTEKNNAEPLHEIHVGDIVRHFKREWVSEESTKYLYKVLAFAEHTETDEKLVIYQAMYTPFKICARPYDMFMSEVDHQKYPGIRQQWRFEVNE
;
A
#
# COMPACT_ATOMS: atom_id res chain seq x y z
N MET A 1 13.92 24.11 16.67
CA MET A 1 12.76 23.85 15.78
C MET A 1 13.30 23.76 14.38
N ASP A 2 13.18 22.58 13.80
CA ASP A 2 13.76 22.29 12.51
C ASP A 2 13.02 23.08 11.43
N LYS A 3 13.79 23.81 10.64
CA LYS A 3 13.29 24.59 9.51
C LYS A 3 13.74 23.93 8.24
N ILE A 4 12.91 24.07 7.22
CA ILE A 4 13.25 23.60 5.88
C ILE A 4 13.13 24.74 4.89
N LYS A 5 13.93 24.68 3.82
CA LYS A 5 13.83 25.57 2.67
C LYS A 5 13.45 24.76 1.44
N ILE A 6 12.43 25.22 0.72
CA ILE A 6 12.00 24.61 -0.52
C ILE A 6 13.05 24.87 -1.60
N ILE A 7 13.53 23.81 -2.25
CA ILE A 7 14.50 23.87 -3.35
C ILE A 7 13.90 23.45 -4.69
N LYS A 8 12.79 22.70 -4.66
CA LYS A 8 12.11 22.16 -5.83
C LYS A 8 10.62 22.06 -5.53
N LYS A 9 9.81 22.10 -6.59
CA LYS A 9 8.35 21.97 -6.51
C LYS A 9 7.92 20.79 -7.37
N ASN A 10 7.39 19.76 -6.73
CA ASN A 10 6.81 18.61 -7.44
C ASN A 10 5.33 18.86 -7.79
N ASP A 11 4.60 19.59 -6.94
CA ASP A 11 3.21 19.99 -7.20
C ASP A 11 3.14 21.38 -7.83
N GLU A 12 3.06 21.46 -9.17
CA GLU A 12 2.97 22.72 -9.91
C GLU A 12 1.68 23.52 -9.66
N TYR A 13 0.62 22.90 -9.13
CA TYR A 13 -0.68 23.54 -8.93
C TYR A 13 -0.83 24.16 -7.53
N SER A 14 -0.07 23.67 -6.55
CA SER A 14 -0.15 24.19 -5.18
C SER A 14 0.33 25.64 -5.11
N SER A 15 -0.50 26.55 -4.60
CA SER A 15 -0.08 27.92 -4.30
C SER A 15 0.43 28.09 -2.86
N GLU A 16 0.40 27.01 -2.08
CA GLU A 16 0.70 27.01 -0.65
C GLU A 16 2.19 27.17 -0.33
N TYR A 17 3.06 26.84 -1.28
CA TYR A 17 4.51 26.95 -1.16
C TYR A 17 5.15 27.27 -2.52
N GLN A 18 6.30 27.94 -2.46
CA GLN A 18 7.12 28.30 -3.61
C GLN A 18 8.58 27.97 -3.34
N ILE A 19 9.36 27.77 -4.40
CA ILE A 19 10.80 27.54 -4.31
C ILE A 19 11.45 28.74 -3.61
N GLY A 20 12.28 28.45 -2.61
CA GLY A 20 12.94 29.43 -1.77
C GLY A 20 12.21 29.76 -0.47
N ASP A 21 10.94 29.42 -0.34
CA ASP A 21 10.18 29.61 0.91
C ASP A 21 10.78 28.77 2.05
N THR A 22 10.62 29.26 3.27
CA THR A 22 11.11 28.58 4.48
C THR A 22 9.95 28.29 5.42
N PHE A 23 9.85 27.04 5.87
CA PHE A 23 8.78 26.57 6.74
C PHE A 23 9.32 25.89 7.99
N LYS A 24 8.48 25.83 9.03
CA LYS A 24 8.70 24.98 10.19
C LYS A 24 8.09 23.61 9.92
N ILE A 25 8.75 22.57 10.39
CA ILE A 25 8.24 21.21 10.30
C ILE A 25 7.21 21.00 11.40
N GLU A 26 6.00 20.56 11.02
CA GLU A 26 4.95 20.13 11.95
C GLU A 26 4.99 18.62 12.20
N GLY A 27 5.51 17.85 11.24
CA GLY A 27 5.64 16.41 11.36
C GLY A 27 6.51 15.81 10.25
N THR A 28 6.92 14.57 10.42
CA THR A 28 7.71 13.81 9.43
C THR A 28 6.93 12.57 9.00
N TRP A 29 7.22 12.07 7.79
CA TRP A 29 6.74 10.78 7.28
C TRP A 29 7.87 10.09 6.53
N TYR A 30 7.69 8.82 6.14
CA TYR A 30 8.79 8.02 5.57
C TYR A 30 9.47 8.68 4.36
N GLY A 31 8.71 9.44 3.56
CA GLY A 31 9.18 10.12 2.35
C GLY A 31 9.44 11.62 2.48
N GLY A 32 9.22 12.25 3.64
CA GLY A 32 9.26 13.72 3.70
C GLY A 32 8.79 14.37 5.00
N VAL A 33 8.26 15.59 4.89
CA VAL A 33 7.75 16.39 6.02
C VAL A 33 6.36 16.95 5.75
N HIS A 34 5.66 17.28 6.83
CA HIS A 34 4.44 18.08 6.82
C HIS A 34 4.75 19.51 7.30
N ILE A 35 4.19 20.48 6.58
CA ILE A 35 4.26 21.91 6.92
C ILE A 35 2.86 22.53 6.91
N ILE A 36 2.75 23.73 7.45
CA ILE A 36 1.60 24.60 7.22
C ILE A 36 1.92 25.57 6.08
N GLY A 37 1.13 25.50 5.00
CA GLY A 37 1.22 26.35 3.83
C GLY A 37 0.82 27.81 4.09
N LYS A 38 1.00 28.67 3.09
CA LYS A 38 0.72 30.12 3.17
C LYS A 38 -0.70 30.45 3.63
N THR A 39 -1.69 29.63 3.29
CA THR A 39 -3.09 29.88 3.67
C THR A 39 -3.49 29.18 4.97
N GLY A 40 -2.57 28.46 5.63
CA GLY A 40 -2.86 27.64 6.79
C GLY A 40 -3.22 26.19 6.46
N ALA A 41 -3.27 25.81 5.18
CA ALA A 41 -3.53 24.43 4.76
C ALA A 41 -2.32 23.53 5.06
N PRO A 42 -2.52 22.29 5.55
CA PRO A 42 -1.43 21.33 5.71
C PRO A 42 -0.92 20.88 4.34
N VAL A 43 0.40 20.90 4.16
CA VAL A 43 1.07 20.48 2.92
C VAL A 43 2.13 19.43 3.25
N SER A 44 2.17 18.38 2.44
CA SER A 44 3.21 17.34 2.52
C SER A 44 4.24 17.59 1.44
N LEU A 45 5.52 17.52 1.81
CA LEU A 45 6.65 17.74 0.91
C LEU A 45 7.55 16.51 0.90
N ASP A 46 7.99 16.09 -0.28
CA ASP A 46 8.93 14.98 -0.45
C ASP A 46 10.36 15.41 -0.08
N LYS A 47 11.20 14.46 0.35
CA LYS A 47 12.61 14.70 0.75
C LYS A 47 13.46 15.41 -0.31
N ASP A 48 13.11 15.29 -1.59
CA ASP A 48 13.82 15.96 -2.70
C ASP A 48 13.31 17.39 -2.96
N GLU A 49 12.21 17.82 -2.34
CA GLU A 49 11.66 19.17 -2.50
C GLU A 49 12.29 20.21 -1.57
N TYR A 50 13.01 19.79 -0.53
CA TYR A 50 13.51 20.71 0.51
C TYR A 50 14.89 20.34 1.06
N ILE A 51 15.52 21.31 1.72
CA ILE A 51 16.73 21.12 2.54
C ILE A 51 16.48 21.58 3.96
N TYR A 52 17.12 20.95 4.94
CA TYR A 52 17.09 21.41 6.32
C TYR A 52 17.95 22.68 6.47
N LEU A 53 17.43 23.65 7.21
CA LEU A 53 18.16 24.81 7.67
C LEU A 53 18.48 24.58 9.14
N ASP A 54 19.71 24.16 9.40
CA ASP A 54 20.19 23.85 10.75
C ASP A 54 19.94 25.02 11.70
N ALA A 55 19.25 24.75 12.80
CA ALA A 55 19.33 25.55 14.01
C ALA A 55 20.27 24.78 14.95
N ASP A 56 21.50 25.30 15.07
CA ASP A 56 22.67 24.78 15.81
C ASP A 56 23.57 23.71 15.13
N PRO A 57 24.91 23.87 15.22
CA PRO A 57 25.89 23.20 14.37
C PRO A 57 26.43 21.89 14.98
N GLU A 58 25.55 21.00 15.43
CA GLU A 58 25.95 19.66 15.89
C GLU A 58 25.06 18.56 15.29
N ASN A 59 24.99 18.48 13.96
CA ASN A 59 25.02 17.17 13.30
C ASN A 59 25.33 17.31 11.81
N LYS A 60 26.62 17.24 11.46
CA LYS A 60 27.04 17.18 10.06
C LYS A 60 27.30 15.74 9.64
N ILE A 61 26.45 15.32 8.69
CA ILE A 61 26.74 14.46 7.53
C ILE A 61 26.90 12.96 7.85
N ASP A 62 26.03 12.11 7.30
CA ASP A 62 26.52 11.35 6.14
C ASP A 62 25.45 10.86 5.16
N SER A 63 25.69 11.19 3.90
CA SER A 63 25.06 10.61 2.72
C SER A 63 26.11 9.76 2.01
N SER A 64 25.77 8.49 1.77
CA SER A 64 26.45 7.56 0.85
C SER A 64 27.85 7.06 1.24
N SER A 65 27.94 5.81 1.73
CA SER A 65 28.55 4.67 0.99
C SER A 65 28.91 3.49 1.93
N VAL A 66 28.47 2.30 1.51
CA VAL A 66 29.11 0.96 1.58
C VAL A 66 29.96 0.58 2.83
N ILE A 67 29.68 -0.63 3.34
CA ILE A 67 30.63 -1.71 3.74
C ILE A 67 30.25 -2.37 5.09
N SER A 68 29.68 -3.58 4.92
CA SER A 68 29.80 -4.82 5.71
C SER A 68 29.42 -4.91 7.20
N HIS A 69 28.70 -6.02 7.45
CA HIS A 69 28.56 -6.77 8.68
C HIS A 69 29.83 -6.83 9.56
N PRO A 70 29.63 -7.01 10.87
CA PRO A 70 30.36 -8.07 11.54
C PRO A 70 29.43 -9.01 12.31
N GLU A 71 29.64 -10.30 12.07
CA GLU A 71 29.33 -11.36 13.03
C GLU A 71 30.11 -11.11 14.33
N SER A 72 29.50 -11.40 15.48
CA SER A 72 30.26 -11.69 16.70
C SER A 72 29.51 -12.72 17.55
N SER A 73 30.19 -13.84 17.71
CA SER A 73 29.81 -15.06 18.43
C SER A 73 30.43 -15.09 19.82
N ALA A 74 29.91 -16.00 20.66
CA ALA A 74 30.39 -16.52 21.94
C ALA A 74 29.81 -15.84 23.21
N SER A 75 28.82 -16.45 23.89
CA SER A 75 28.88 -17.59 24.83
C SER A 75 29.57 -17.29 26.17
N THR A 76 28.82 -17.38 27.27
CA THR A 76 29.13 -18.27 28.41
C THR A 76 27.84 -18.58 29.20
N GLN A 77 27.76 -19.83 29.64
CA GLN A 77 26.64 -20.59 30.18
C GLN A 77 26.48 -20.41 31.70
N THR A 78 25.27 -20.54 32.23
CA THR A 78 25.04 -21.35 33.46
C THR A 78 23.58 -21.85 33.54
N SER A 79 23.44 -23.17 33.62
CA SER A 79 22.23 -23.98 33.83
C SER A 79 21.52 -23.64 35.16
N THR A 80 20.24 -23.95 35.43
CA THR A 80 19.67 -25.30 35.48
C THR A 80 18.15 -25.29 35.79
N VAL A 81 17.44 -26.31 35.28
CA VAL A 81 16.20 -27.00 35.74
C VAL A 81 14.82 -26.53 35.22
N ILE A 82 14.24 -27.45 34.44
CA ILE A 82 12.89 -27.56 33.87
C ILE A 82 11.94 -28.21 34.90
N PRO A 83 10.63 -27.94 34.84
CA PRO A 83 9.73 -29.08 34.63
C PRO A 83 8.74 -28.87 33.48
N GLU A 84 8.56 -29.99 32.81
CA GLU A 84 7.80 -30.30 31.61
C GLU A 84 6.30 -30.39 31.94
N ALA A 85 5.46 -29.71 31.16
CA ALA A 85 4.02 -29.96 31.13
C ALA A 85 3.56 -30.05 29.67
N GLN A 86 2.90 -31.17 29.38
CA GLN A 86 2.67 -31.79 28.09
C GLN A 86 1.64 -31.04 27.21
N PRO A 87 1.74 -31.19 25.87
CA PRO A 87 0.69 -30.80 24.95
C PRO A 87 -0.38 -31.90 24.86
N ALA A 88 -1.65 -31.53 25.04
CA ALA A 88 -2.77 -32.43 24.87
C ALA A 88 -3.31 -32.35 23.43
N SER A 89 -3.07 -33.44 22.70
CA SER A 89 -3.98 -34.16 21.80
C SER A 89 -4.50 -33.56 20.49
N THR A 90 -3.92 -34.11 19.42
CA THR A 90 -4.52 -34.67 18.20
C THR A 90 -6.03 -34.93 18.15
N LEU A 91 -6.64 -34.56 17.02
CA LEU A 91 -7.72 -35.20 16.21
C LEU A 91 -7.79 -34.38 14.91
N SER A 92 -7.90 -34.87 13.67
CA SER A 92 -7.87 -36.18 13.04
C SER A 92 -7.67 -35.88 11.54
N ALA A 93 -6.88 -36.69 10.84
CA ALA A 93 -6.84 -36.67 9.39
C ALA A 93 -8.19 -37.16 8.84
N ASN A 94 -8.84 -36.33 8.01
CA ASN A 94 -9.95 -36.74 7.17
C ASN A 94 -9.58 -36.37 5.72
N THR A 95 -8.82 -37.24 5.07
CA THR A 95 -8.80 -37.29 3.60
C THR A 95 -10.14 -37.87 3.15
N GLU A 96 -10.92 -37.10 2.41
CA GLU A 96 -11.47 -37.47 1.10
C GLU A 96 -12.66 -36.57 0.68
N LYS A 97 -12.44 -35.91 -0.46
CA LYS A 97 -13.37 -35.72 -1.59
C LYS A 97 -14.48 -34.63 -1.57
N ASN A 98 -14.36 -33.76 -2.57
CA ASN A 98 -15.41 -33.21 -3.46
C ASN A 98 -15.97 -31.80 -3.14
N ASN A 99 -15.40 -30.78 -3.77
CA ASN A 99 -15.96 -30.20 -5.00
C ASN A 99 -14.90 -29.24 -5.55
N ALA A 100 -14.38 -29.49 -6.75
CA ALA A 100 -13.57 -28.51 -7.47
C ALA A 100 -14.52 -27.43 -8.00
N GLU A 101 -15.07 -26.62 -7.10
CA GLU A 101 -15.52 -25.28 -7.44
C GLU A 101 -14.31 -24.59 -8.08
N PRO A 102 -14.44 -23.96 -9.26
CA PRO A 102 -13.35 -23.16 -9.79
C PRO A 102 -13.05 -22.09 -8.74
N LEU A 103 -11.88 -22.20 -8.09
CA LEU A 103 -11.42 -21.16 -7.18
C LEU A 103 -11.43 -19.87 -7.99
N HIS A 104 -12.23 -18.90 -7.53
CA HIS A 104 -12.25 -17.56 -8.09
C HIS A 104 -10.90 -16.92 -7.83
N GLU A 105 -9.95 -17.21 -8.70
CA GLU A 105 -8.56 -16.85 -8.56
C GLU A 105 -8.23 -15.80 -9.62
N ILE A 106 -7.70 -14.68 -9.14
CA ILE A 106 -7.26 -13.56 -9.97
C ILE A 106 -5.78 -13.39 -9.71
N HIS A 107 -4.99 -13.34 -10.78
CA HIS A 107 -3.54 -13.22 -10.74
C HIS A 107 -3.07 -11.85 -11.23
N VAL A 108 -1.81 -11.56 -10.94
CA VAL A 108 -1.15 -10.38 -11.49
C VAL A 108 -1.06 -10.50 -13.01
N GLY A 109 -1.47 -9.45 -13.70
CA GLY A 109 -1.51 -9.40 -15.17
C GLY A 109 -2.90 -9.60 -15.75
N ASP A 110 -3.83 -10.20 -15.00
CA ASP A 110 -5.18 -10.46 -15.46
C ASP A 110 -5.94 -9.18 -15.80
N ILE A 111 -6.72 -9.25 -16.87
CA ILE A 111 -7.75 -8.26 -17.14
C ILE A 111 -9.01 -8.74 -16.44
N VAL A 112 -9.59 -7.86 -15.62
CA VAL A 112 -10.80 -8.13 -14.87
C VAL A 112 -11.90 -7.16 -15.24
N ARG A 113 -13.14 -7.64 -15.22
CA ARG A 113 -14.35 -6.84 -15.40
C ARG A 113 -15.03 -6.60 -14.05
N HIS A 114 -15.34 -5.35 -13.76
CA HIS A 114 -16.21 -5.04 -12.62
C HIS A 114 -17.68 -5.26 -13.00
N PHE A 115 -18.52 -5.73 -12.06
CA PHE A 115 -19.92 -6.09 -12.32
C PHE A 115 -20.76 -5.01 -13.02
N LYS A 116 -20.45 -3.74 -12.77
CA LYS A 116 -21.09 -2.59 -13.46
C LYS A 116 -20.83 -2.54 -14.96
N ARG A 117 -19.94 -3.38 -15.49
CA ARG A 117 -19.73 -3.52 -16.93
C ARG A 117 -21.01 -3.98 -17.63
N GLU A 118 -21.91 -4.69 -16.95
CA GLU A 118 -23.23 -5.06 -17.50
C GLU A 118 -24.11 -3.85 -17.87
N TRP A 119 -23.79 -2.64 -17.42
CA TRP A 119 -24.52 -1.41 -17.77
C TRP A 119 -23.92 -0.65 -18.95
N VAL A 120 -22.81 -1.12 -19.52
CA VAL A 120 -22.13 -0.46 -20.63
C VAL A 120 -22.06 -1.38 -21.84
N SER A 121 -21.87 -0.78 -23.03
CA SER A 121 -21.67 -1.54 -24.26
C SER A 121 -20.42 -2.42 -24.17
N GLU A 122 -20.46 -3.61 -24.78
CA GLU A 122 -19.33 -4.53 -24.86
C GLU A 122 -18.12 -3.95 -25.60
N GLU A 123 -18.36 -2.99 -26.51
CA GLU A 123 -17.30 -2.28 -27.24
C GLU A 123 -16.52 -1.28 -26.35
N SER A 124 -17.06 -0.97 -25.17
CA SER A 124 -16.41 -0.06 -24.23
C SER A 124 -15.42 -0.81 -23.33
N THR A 125 -14.27 -0.17 -23.09
CA THR A 125 -13.32 -0.61 -22.06
C THR A 125 -13.68 -0.11 -20.65
N LYS A 126 -14.79 0.63 -20.50
CA LYS A 126 -15.26 1.13 -19.22
C LYS A 126 -15.56 -0.05 -18.28
N TYR A 127 -15.09 0.06 -17.03
CA TYR A 127 -15.15 -1.00 -16.02
C TYR A 127 -14.29 -2.25 -16.30
N LEU A 128 -13.38 -2.20 -17.28
CA LEU A 128 -12.27 -3.13 -17.37
C LEU A 128 -11.04 -2.59 -16.64
N TYR A 129 -10.32 -3.49 -16.00
CA TYR A 129 -9.13 -3.17 -15.22
C TYR A 129 -8.05 -4.23 -15.42
N LYS A 130 -6.79 -3.85 -15.30
CA LYS A 130 -5.65 -4.77 -15.25
C LYS A 130 -5.12 -4.88 -13.83
N VAL A 131 -4.97 -6.08 -13.30
CA VAL A 131 -4.33 -6.30 -11.99
C VAL A 131 -2.83 -6.14 -12.14
N LEU A 132 -2.25 -5.23 -11.35
CA LEU A 132 -0.83 -4.89 -11.41
C LEU A 132 -0.02 -5.58 -10.32
N ALA A 133 -0.57 -5.65 -9.10
CA ALA A 133 0.10 -6.23 -7.95
C ALA A 133 -0.88 -6.51 -6.81
N PHE A 134 -0.45 -7.37 -5.89
CA PHE A 134 -1.00 -7.43 -4.54
C PHE A 134 -0.01 -6.74 -3.61
N ALA A 135 -0.52 -5.94 -2.67
CA ALA A 135 0.28 -5.16 -1.74
C ALA A 135 -0.20 -5.38 -0.31
N GLU A 136 0.66 -5.07 0.65
CA GLU A 136 0.35 -5.09 2.08
C GLU A 136 0.52 -3.68 2.62
N HIS A 137 -0.52 -3.17 3.29
CA HIS A 137 -0.51 -1.82 3.85
C HIS A 137 0.33 -1.81 5.12
N THR A 138 1.48 -1.13 5.10
CA THR A 138 2.50 -1.25 6.17
C THR A 138 2.07 -0.75 7.55
N GLU A 139 1.00 0.06 7.64
CA GLU A 139 0.50 0.55 8.94
C GLU A 139 -0.63 -0.30 9.51
N THR A 140 -1.31 -1.09 8.68
CA THR A 140 -2.55 -1.82 9.08
C THR A 140 -2.49 -3.32 8.76
N ASP A 141 -1.42 -3.76 8.09
CA ASP A 141 -1.23 -5.10 7.53
C ASP A 141 -2.39 -5.55 6.60
N GLU A 142 -3.17 -4.58 6.08
CA GLU A 142 -4.30 -4.86 5.20
C GLU A 142 -3.80 -5.24 3.80
N LYS A 143 -4.31 -6.36 3.28
CA LYS A 143 -4.02 -6.78 1.90
C LYS A 143 -4.80 -5.91 0.92
N LEU A 144 -4.10 -5.41 -0.09
CA LEU A 144 -4.64 -4.56 -1.13
C LEU A 144 -4.43 -5.18 -2.51
N VAL A 145 -5.38 -4.94 -3.42
CA VAL A 145 -5.21 -5.17 -4.85
C VAL A 145 -4.90 -3.84 -5.52
N ILE A 146 -3.78 -3.79 -6.24
CA ILE A 146 -3.38 -2.65 -7.07
C ILE A 146 -3.75 -2.94 -8.52
N TYR A 147 -4.57 -2.09 -9.11
CA TYR A 147 -5.10 -2.32 -10.45
C TYR A 147 -5.27 -1.03 -11.24
N GLN A 148 -5.20 -1.12 -12.56
CA GLN A 148 -5.28 0.02 -13.48
C GLN A 148 -6.55 -0.04 -14.33
N ALA A 149 -7.27 1.07 -14.45
CA ALA A 149 -8.37 1.21 -15.39
C ALA A 149 -7.88 1.06 -16.85
N MET A 150 -8.60 0.29 -17.67
CA MET A 150 -8.32 0.13 -19.11
C MET A 150 -9.05 1.18 -19.96
N TYR A 151 -9.49 2.27 -19.34
CA TYR A 151 -10.18 3.39 -19.95
C TYR A 151 -9.61 4.70 -19.42
N THR A 152 -9.69 5.77 -20.21
CA THR A 152 -9.13 7.08 -19.85
C THR A 152 -9.71 7.60 -18.53
N PRO A 153 -8.89 8.17 -17.63
CA PRO A 153 -7.47 8.52 -17.77
C PRO A 153 -6.48 7.40 -17.33
N PHE A 154 -6.86 6.12 -17.41
CA PHE A 154 -6.03 4.97 -17.02
C PHE A 154 -5.58 4.99 -15.56
N LYS A 155 -6.48 5.44 -14.67
CA LYS A 155 -6.24 5.59 -13.24
C LYS A 155 -5.79 4.28 -12.60
N ILE A 156 -4.74 4.35 -11.79
CA ILE A 156 -4.32 3.27 -10.89
C ILE A 156 -5.04 3.44 -9.54
N CYS A 157 -5.55 2.35 -9.01
CA CYS A 157 -6.33 2.29 -7.78
C CYS A 157 -5.79 1.20 -6.86
N ALA A 158 -5.94 1.41 -5.55
CA ALA A 158 -5.79 0.40 -4.53
C ALA A 158 -7.16 0.11 -3.90
N ARG A 159 -7.45 -1.16 -3.58
CA ARG A 159 -8.68 -1.57 -2.89
C ARG A 159 -8.38 -2.71 -1.93
N PRO A 160 -9.04 -2.76 -0.75
CA PRO A 160 -8.98 -3.92 0.14
C PRO A 160 -9.25 -5.23 -0.61
N TYR A 161 -8.41 -6.24 -0.36
CA TYR A 161 -8.46 -7.53 -1.02
C TYR A 161 -9.84 -8.18 -0.89
N ASP A 162 -10.37 -8.24 0.34
CA ASP A 162 -11.69 -8.83 0.61
C ASP A 162 -12.82 -8.08 -0.11
N MET A 163 -12.72 -6.76 -0.20
CA MET A 163 -13.69 -5.94 -0.95
C MET A 163 -13.54 -6.06 -2.47
N PHE A 164 -12.40 -6.51 -2.96
CA PHE A 164 -12.17 -6.77 -4.37
C PHE A 164 -12.67 -8.17 -4.73
N MET A 165 -12.36 -9.18 -3.92
CA MET A 165 -12.73 -10.59 -4.12
C MET A 165 -14.13 -10.95 -3.61
N SER A 166 -14.91 -9.98 -3.13
CA SER A 166 -16.26 -10.22 -2.60
C SER A 166 -17.28 -10.46 -3.69
N GLU A 167 -18.38 -11.11 -3.31
CA GLU A 167 -19.58 -11.23 -4.14
C GLU A 167 -20.26 -9.87 -4.36
N VAL A 168 -21.02 -9.78 -5.44
CA VAL A 168 -21.91 -8.65 -5.69
C VAL A 168 -23.02 -8.66 -4.64
N ASP A 169 -23.31 -7.48 -4.10
CA ASP A 169 -24.50 -7.28 -3.27
C ASP A 169 -25.75 -7.32 -4.16
N HIS A 170 -26.33 -8.50 -4.32
CA HIS A 170 -27.53 -8.71 -5.14
C HIS A 170 -28.81 -8.16 -4.49
N GLN A 171 -28.81 -7.81 -3.20
CA GLN A 171 -29.93 -7.07 -2.62
C GLN A 171 -29.94 -5.63 -3.14
N LYS A 172 -28.75 -5.02 -3.24
CA LYS A 172 -28.58 -3.67 -3.79
C LYS A 172 -28.61 -3.64 -5.32
N TYR A 173 -28.14 -4.71 -5.97
CA TYR A 173 -28.02 -4.82 -7.42
C TYR A 173 -28.70 -6.10 -7.94
N PRO A 174 -30.03 -6.21 -7.86
CA PRO A 174 -30.76 -7.44 -8.18
C PRO A 174 -30.71 -7.84 -9.66
N GLY A 175 -30.40 -6.91 -10.56
CA GLY A 175 -30.32 -7.16 -12.00
C GLY A 175 -28.94 -7.57 -12.53
N ILE A 176 -27.93 -7.65 -11.66
CA ILE A 176 -26.57 -8.02 -12.04
C ILE A 176 -26.44 -9.53 -12.04
N ARG A 177 -25.94 -10.07 -13.15
CA ARG A 177 -25.73 -11.52 -13.35
C ARG A 177 -24.37 -11.98 -12.86
N GLN A 178 -23.38 -11.09 -12.92
CA GLN A 178 -22.03 -11.34 -12.41
C GLN A 178 -22.07 -11.67 -10.92
N GLN A 179 -21.38 -12.75 -10.51
CA GLN A 179 -21.41 -13.23 -9.12
C GLN A 179 -20.41 -12.46 -8.27
N TRP A 180 -19.20 -12.26 -8.78
CA TRP A 180 -18.12 -11.59 -8.05
C TRP A 180 -18.02 -10.13 -8.45
N ARG A 181 -17.58 -9.26 -7.54
CA ARG A 181 -17.44 -7.83 -7.85
C ARG A 181 -16.50 -7.57 -9.00
N PHE A 182 -15.45 -8.38 -9.12
CA PHE A 182 -14.52 -8.44 -10.22
C PHE A 182 -14.42 -9.89 -10.69
N GLU A 183 -14.39 -10.12 -12.01
CA GLU A 183 -14.16 -11.44 -12.61
C GLU A 183 -13.10 -11.31 -13.69
N VAL A 184 -12.29 -12.36 -13.89
CA VAL A 184 -11.36 -12.40 -15.04
C VAL A 184 -12.17 -12.25 -16.32
N ASN A 185 -11.73 -11.33 -17.16
CA ASN A 185 -12.30 -11.11 -18.47
C ASN A 185 -11.53 -11.98 -19.46
N GLU A 186 -12.14 -13.12 -19.82
CA GLU A 186 -11.67 -14.01 -20.89
C GLU A 186 -11.60 -13.33 -22.27
#